data_AF-A0A7J9EF71-F1
#
_entry.id   AF-A0A7J9EF71-F1
#
_cell.length_a   1.000
_cell.length_b   1.000
_cell.length_c   1.000
_cell.angle_alpha   90.00
_cell.angle_beta   90.00
_cell.angle_gamma   90.00
#
_symmetry.space_group_name_H-M   'P 1'
#
loop_
_entity.id
_entity.type
_entity.pdbx_description
1 polymer ?
#
loop_
_entity_poly.entity_id
_entity_poly.type
_entity_poly.pdbx_seq_one_letter_code
_entity_poly.pdbx_strand_id
1 'polypeptide(L)'
;MGDGFPRFCWIVLSWILIVSIHQVQLSEPQAAAAGCDYFQGNWVFDKTYPLYNTTDCPFIEKEFDCQANGRPDQLYLKYRWKPTDCMLPRFNAKDLLRKLKGKKMMFIGDSLSLNQWQSLTCMLHAFLPQSNYTVHREGNLSTFYLPVSCQI
;
A
#
# COMPACT_ATOMS: atom_id res chain seq x y z
N MET A 1 39.01 35.19 50.94
CA MET A 1 37.86 34.33 51.26
C MET A 1 36.66 35.22 51.52
N GLY A 2 35.66 35.17 50.64
CA GLY A 2 34.39 35.87 50.85
C GLY A 2 33.86 36.60 49.63
N ASP A 3 33.76 35.95 48.48
CA ASP A 3 32.96 36.48 47.37
C ASP A 3 31.51 36.02 47.57
N GLY A 4 30.72 36.91 48.15
CA GLY A 4 29.29 36.76 48.29
C GLY A 4 28.63 36.73 46.92
N PHE A 5 28.24 35.54 46.49
CA PHE A 5 27.45 35.33 45.28
C PHE A 5 26.16 36.17 45.38
N PRO A 6 25.87 37.09 44.44
CA PRO A 6 24.76 38.02 44.57
C PRO A 6 23.44 37.24 44.63
N ARG A 7 22.58 37.55 45.63
CA ARG A 7 21.23 36.95 45.83
C ARG A 7 20.36 36.94 44.56
N PHE A 8 20.65 37.83 43.62
CA PHE A 8 20.01 37.89 42.31
C PHE A 8 20.22 36.62 41.47
N CYS A 9 21.36 35.93 41.60
CA CYS A 9 21.63 34.73 40.81
C CYS A 9 20.72 33.56 41.19
N TRP A 10 20.40 33.41 42.48
CA TRP A 10 19.47 32.37 42.96
C TRP A 10 18.02 32.62 42.55
N ILE A 11 17.59 33.88 42.48
CA ILE A 11 16.25 34.24 42.01
C ILE A 11 16.13 33.95 40.51
N VAL A 12 17.13 34.32 39.72
CA VAL A 12 17.13 34.05 38.27
C VAL A 12 17.21 32.54 37.98
N LEU A 13 18.05 31.79 38.69
CA LEU A 13 18.12 30.34 38.55
C LEU A 13 16.83 29.64 38.98
N SER A 14 16.18 30.12 40.05
CA SER A 14 14.88 29.60 40.50
C SER A 14 13.76 29.92 39.49
N TRP A 15 13.72 31.13 38.92
CA TRP A 15 12.76 31.47 37.86
C TRP A 15 13.00 30.69 36.57
N ILE A 16 14.24 30.45 36.15
CA ILE A 16 14.56 29.61 34.98
C ILE A 16 14.11 28.17 35.21
N LEU A 17 14.28 27.62 36.42
CA LEU A 17 13.76 26.30 36.79
C LEU A 17 12.23 26.27 36.79
N ILE A 18 11.56 27.28 37.36
CA ILE A 18 10.08 27.37 37.40
C ILE A 18 9.48 27.54 36.00
N VAL A 19 10.10 28.35 35.13
CA VAL A 19 9.68 28.57 33.73
C VAL A 19 9.95 27.31 32.90
N SER A 20 11.05 26.60 33.13
CA SER A 20 11.32 25.29 32.50
C SER A 20 10.28 24.24 32.91
N ILE A 21 9.81 24.26 34.15
CA ILE A 21 8.77 23.33 34.63
C ILE A 21 7.38 23.69 34.07
N HIS A 22 7.05 24.98 33.89
CA HIS A 22 5.76 25.42 33.33
C HIS A 22 5.61 25.24 31.81
N GLN A 23 6.70 24.97 31.08
CA GLN A 23 6.66 24.64 29.65
C GLN A 23 6.74 23.13 29.36
N VAL A 24 6.78 22.29 30.40
CA VAL A 24 6.52 20.85 30.22
C VAL A 24 5.01 20.70 30.01
N GLN A 25 4.57 21.01 28.79
CA GLN A 25 3.42 20.31 28.25
C GLN A 25 3.83 18.84 28.30
N LEU A 26 3.23 18.08 29.22
CA LEU A 26 2.93 16.69 28.94
C LEU A 26 2.08 16.76 27.67
N SER A 27 2.74 16.69 26.50
CA SER A 27 2.07 16.14 25.36
C SER A 27 1.57 14.80 25.87
N GLU A 28 0.25 14.64 26.01
CA GLU A 28 -0.32 13.32 25.87
C GLU A 28 0.45 12.67 24.72
N PRO A 29 0.96 11.45 24.87
CA PRO A 29 1.36 10.70 23.69
C PRO A 29 0.11 10.74 22.85
N GLN A 30 0.11 11.58 21.82
CA GLN A 30 -1.01 11.75 20.92
C GLN A 30 -1.16 10.36 20.36
N ALA A 31 -2.14 9.63 20.90
CA ALA A 31 -2.19 8.17 20.86
C ALA A 31 -1.79 7.80 19.45
N ALA A 32 -0.56 7.31 19.28
CA ALA A 32 0.07 7.23 17.97
C ALA A 32 -0.96 6.55 17.10
N ALA A 33 -1.58 7.29 16.16
CA ALA A 33 -2.88 6.93 15.60
C ALA A 33 -2.83 5.43 15.34
N ALA A 34 -3.58 4.66 16.14
CA ALA A 34 -3.36 3.22 16.24
C ALA A 34 -3.31 2.73 14.81
N GLY A 35 -2.12 2.26 14.38
CA GLY A 35 -1.83 2.08 12.96
C GLY A 35 -2.93 1.25 12.34
N CYS A 36 -3.39 1.59 11.13
CA CYS A 36 -4.48 0.83 10.52
C CYS A 36 -4.03 -0.62 10.31
N ASP A 37 -4.66 -1.54 11.03
CA ASP A 37 -4.45 -2.97 10.83
C ASP A 37 -5.17 -3.38 9.55
N TYR A 38 -4.39 -3.58 8.47
CA TYR A 38 -4.93 -3.99 7.18
C TYR A 38 -5.49 -5.42 7.16
N PHE A 39 -5.19 -6.23 8.18
CA PHE A 39 -5.59 -7.63 8.25
C PHE A 39 -6.90 -7.84 9.04
N GLN A 40 -7.38 -6.83 9.77
CA GLN A 40 -8.66 -6.84 10.48
C GLN A 40 -9.71 -6.01 9.73
N GLY A 41 -10.83 -6.64 9.39
CA GLY A 41 -11.86 -6.02 8.58
C GLY A 41 -12.92 -7.01 8.11
N ASN A 42 -13.68 -6.60 7.11
CA ASN A 42 -14.75 -7.42 6.53
C ASN A 42 -14.77 -7.30 5.01
N TRP A 43 -15.25 -8.36 4.36
CA TRP A 43 -15.61 -8.31 2.95
C TRP A 43 -16.92 -7.54 2.79
N VAL A 44 -16.91 -6.51 1.96
CA VAL A 44 -18.08 -5.68 1.66
C VAL A 44 -18.41 -5.74 0.17
N PHE A 45 -19.70 -5.82 -0.15
CA PHE A 45 -20.17 -5.76 -1.53
C PHE A 45 -19.93 -4.38 -2.12
N ASP A 46 -19.38 -4.33 -3.33
CA ASP A 46 -19.05 -3.12 -4.06
C ASP A 46 -19.42 -3.27 -5.53
N LYS A 47 -20.38 -2.44 -5.99
CA LYS A 47 -20.88 -2.49 -7.36
C LYS A 47 -19.81 -2.12 -8.40
N THR A 48 -18.76 -1.40 -8.01
CA THR A 48 -17.71 -0.96 -8.94
C THR A 48 -16.64 -2.03 -9.18
N TYR A 49 -16.69 -3.16 -8.48
CA TYR A 49 -15.77 -4.28 -8.69
C TYR A 49 -16.27 -5.20 -9.82
N PRO A 50 -15.42 -6.02 -10.46
CA PRO A 50 -13.99 -6.22 -10.17
C PRO A 50 -13.09 -5.10 -10.70
N LEU A 51 -11.82 -5.08 -10.29
CA LEU A 51 -10.82 -4.10 -10.77
C LEU A 51 -10.37 -4.36 -12.21
N TYR A 52 -10.52 -5.58 -12.70
CA TYR A 52 -10.26 -5.98 -14.07
C TYR A 52 -11.20 -7.11 -14.45
N ASN A 53 -11.46 -7.27 -15.74
CA ASN A 53 -12.14 -8.43 -16.28
C ASN A 53 -11.09 -9.50 -16.62
N THR A 54 -11.28 -10.71 -16.11
CA THR A 54 -10.34 -11.81 -16.32
C THR A 54 -10.18 -12.17 -17.79
N THR A 55 -11.27 -12.17 -18.55
CA THR A 55 -11.28 -12.54 -19.97
C THR A 55 -10.52 -11.54 -20.85
N ASP A 56 -10.37 -10.29 -20.39
CA ASP A 56 -9.62 -9.25 -21.11
C ASP A 56 -8.11 -9.30 -20.79
N CYS A 57 -7.68 -10.15 -19.84
CA CYS A 57 -6.28 -10.26 -19.46
C CYS A 57 -5.57 -11.40 -20.20
N PRO A 58 -4.57 -11.12 -21.04
CA PRO A 58 -3.90 -12.15 -21.86
C PRO A 58 -2.84 -12.97 -21.11
N PHE A 59 -2.59 -12.69 -19.82
CA PHE A 59 -1.51 -13.32 -19.06
C PHE A 59 -1.99 -14.41 -18.11
N ILE A 60 -3.28 -14.42 -17.82
CA ILE A 60 -3.85 -15.30 -16.81
C ILE A 60 -3.79 -16.74 -17.30
N GLU A 61 -3.28 -17.61 -16.44
CA GLU A 61 -3.22 -19.05 -16.74
C GLU A 61 -4.61 -19.67 -16.58
N LYS A 62 -4.86 -20.74 -17.35
CA LYS A 62 -6.17 -21.39 -17.40
C LYS A 62 -6.64 -21.81 -16.02
N GLU A 63 -5.72 -22.26 -15.16
CA GLU A 63 -5.95 -22.68 -13.78
C GLU A 63 -6.58 -21.58 -12.92
N PHE A 64 -6.39 -20.30 -13.27
CA PHE A 64 -6.91 -19.14 -12.52
C PHE A 64 -8.08 -18.42 -13.23
N ASP A 65 -8.42 -18.79 -14.46
CA ASP A 65 -9.55 -18.19 -15.20
C ASP A 65 -10.88 -18.94 -14.94
N CYS A 66 -11.51 -18.64 -13.81
CA CYS A 66 -12.79 -19.28 -13.46
C CYS A 66 -13.91 -19.02 -14.48
N GLN A 67 -13.94 -17.85 -15.11
CA GLN A 67 -15.01 -17.49 -16.04
C GLN A 67 -14.85 -18.27 -17.36
N ALA A 68 -13.64 -18.34 -17.92
CA ALA A 68 -13.37 -19.17 -19.09
C ALA A 68 -13.54 -20.67 -18.81
N ASN A 69 -13.34 -21.10 -17.56
CA ASN A 69 -13.60 -22.47 -17.12
C ASN A 69 -15.08 -22.76 -16.83
N GLY A 70 -16.00 -21.83 -17.13
CA GLY A 70 -17.45 -22.09 -17.10
C GLY A 70 -18.14 -21.82 -15.78
N ARG A 71 -17.52 -21.10 -14.84
CA ARG A 71 -18.20 -20.68 -13.60
C ARG A 71 -19.31 -19.67 -13.93
N PRO A 72 -20.59 -19.96 -13.60
CA PRO A 72 -21.72 -19.13 -14.03
C PRO A 72 -22.01 -17.93 -13.11
N ASP A 73 -21.68 -18.02 -11.81
CA ASP A 73 -21.94 -16.95 -10.85
C ASP A 73 -20.83 -15.88 -10.89
N GLN A 74 -21.21 -14.62 -10.73
CA GLN A 74 -20.28 -13.47 -10.77
C GLN A 74 -20.22 -12.69 -9.44
N LEU A 75 -21.01 -13.09 -8.44
CA LEU A 75 -21.13 -12.34 -7.19
C LEU A 75 -19.80 -12.30 -6.42
N TYR A 76 -18.97 -13.34 -6.54
CA TYR A 76 -17.65 -13.41 -5.92
C TYR A 76 -16.71 -12.30 -6.38
N LEU A 77 -16.89 -11.79 -7.61
CA LEU A 77 -16.10 -10.68 -8.17
C LEU A 77 -16.47 -9.32 -7.59
N LYS A 78 -17.59 -9.22 -6.85
CA LYS A 78 -18.16 -7.95 -6.37
C LYS A 78 -17.79 -7.61 -4.94
N TYR A 79 -16.86 -8.34 -4.33
CA TYR A 79 -16.43 -8.10 -2.96
C TYR A 79 -15.07 -7.42 -2.90
N ARG A 80 -14.94 -6.48 -1.96
CA ARG A 80 -13.67 -5.87 -1.58
C ARG A 80 -13.42 -6.01 -0.09
N TRP A 81 -12.14 -6.11 0.27
CA TRP A 81 -11.73 -6.05 1.66
C TRP A 81 -11.83 -4.60 2.18
N LYS A 82 -12.41 -4.42 3.36
CA LYS A 82 -12.48 -3.12 4.06
C LYS A 82 -11.92 -3.30 5.48
N PRO A 83 -10.72 -2.76 5.77
CA PRO A 83 -10.20 -2.71 7.13
C PRO A 83 -11.17 -2.00 8.09
N THR A 84 -11.15 -2.38 9.36
CA THR A 84 -12.05 -1.81 10.38
C THR A 84 -11.78 -0.33 10.59
N ASP A 85 -10.49 0.02 10.73
CA ASP A 85 -10.08 1.33 11.24
C ASP A 85 -9.69 2.33 10.14
N CYS A 86 -9.70 1.92 8.87
CA CYS A 86 -9.37 2.82 7.77
C CYS A 86 -9.97 2.42 6.42
N MET A 87 -9.88 3.35 5.46
CA MET A 87 -10.22 3.11 4.07
C MET A 87 -8.96 2.89 3.24
N LEU A 88 -8.90 1.76 2.53
CA LEU A 88 -7.85 1.53 1.55
C LEU A 88 -8.04 2.44 0.33
N PRO A 89 -6.99 3.09 -0.18
CA PRO A 89 -7.07 3.84 -1.42
C PRO A 89 -7.42 2.90 -2.57
N ARG A 90 -8.16 3.41 -3.56
CA ARG A 90 -8.40 2.66 -4.80
C ARG A 90 -7.07 2.44 -5.53
N PHE A 91 -6.98 1.31 -6.23
CA PHE A 91 -5.80 0.98 -7.01
C PHE A 91 -5.52 2.06 -8.05
N ASN A 92 -4.28 2.53 -8.10
CA ASN A 92 -3.79 3.48 -9.09
C ASN A 92 -2.49 2.95 -9.69
N ALA A 93 -2.57 2.44 -10.92
CA ALA A 93 -1.42 1.88 -11.62
C ALA A 93 -0.28 2.90 -11.80
N LYS A 94 -0.61 4.16 -12.08
CA LYS A 94 0.39 5.24 -12.26
C LYS A 94 1.18 5.49 -10.98
N ASP A 95 0.50 5.56 -9.84
CA ASP A 95 1.16 5.77 -8.55
C ASP A 95 2.04 4.59 -8.15
N LEU A 96 1.57 3.36 -8.39
CA LEU A 96 2.36 2.15 -8.17
C LEU A 96 3.64 2.16 -9.03
N LEU A 97 3.50 2.41 -10.33
CA LEU A 97 4.64 2.44 -11.25
C LEU A 97 5.61 3.58 -10.96
N ARG A 98 5.11 4.74 -10.52
CA ARG A 98 5.96 5.85 -10.07
C ARG A 98 6.82 5.44 -8.88
N LYS A 99 6.25 4.71 -7.92
CA LYS A 99 6.99 4.16 -6.76
C LYS A 99 7.96 3.04 -7.16
N LEU A 100 7.63 2.25 -8.17
CA LEU A 100 8.45 1.16 -8.71
C LEU A 100 9.41 1.59 -9.83
N LYS A 101 9.51 2.89 -10.14
CA LYS A 101 10.38 3.40 -11.21
C LYS A 101 11.83 3.00 -10.96
N GLY A 102 12.44 2.33 -11.94
CA GLY A 102 13.82 1.83 -11.85
C GLY A 102 14.02 0.67 -10.87
N LYS A 103 12.93 0.06 -10.38
CA LYS A 103 12.95 -1.09 -9.46
C LYS A 103 12.37 -2.32 -10.16
N LYS A 104 12.71 -3.49 -9.62
CA LYS A 104 12.10 -4.77 -9.98
C LYS A 104 11.35 -5.30 -8.77
N MET A 105 10.13 -5.78 -8.98
CA MET A 105 9.34 -6.48 -7.97
C MET A 105 9.25 -7.95 -8.40
N MET A 106 9.52 -8.87 -7.47
CA MET A 106 9.51 -10.30 -7.73
C MET A 106 8.63 -11.00 -6.68
N PHE A 107 7.76 -11.88 -7.15
CA PHE A 107 6.99 -12.79 -6.31
C PHE A 107 7.73 -14.13 -6.29
N ILE A 108 8.04 -14.65 -5.11
CA ILE A 108 8.77 -15.91 -4.92
C ILE A 108 7.93 -16.79 -4.02
N GLY A 109 7.55 -17.96 -4.52
CA GLY A 109 6.75 -18.92 -3.76
C GLY A 109 6.15 -19.98 -4.66
N ASP A 110 5.00 -20.48 -4.24
CA ASP A 110 4.23 -21.51 -4.94
C ASP A 110 3.23 -20.91 -5.94
N SER A 111 2.22 -21.71 -6.31
CA SER A 111 1.14 -21.32 -7.21
C SER A 111 0.31 -20.14 -6.69
N LEU A 112 0.24 -19.89 -5.38
CA LEU A 112 -0.45 -18.72 -4.83
C LEU A 112 0.32 -17.44 -5.15
N SER A 113 1.65 -17.49 -5.08
CA SER A 113 2.51 -16.36 -5.44
C SER A 113 2.42 -16.06 -6.94
N LEU A 114 2.34 -17.10 -7.77
CA LEU A 114 2.10 -16.95 -9.22
C LEU A 114 0.73 -16.29 -9.49
N ASN A 115 -0.32 -16.74 -8.82
CA ASN A 115 -1.66 -16.16 -8.94
C ASN A 115 -1.69 -14.67 -8.54
N GLN A 116 -1.01 -14.30 -7.45
CA GLN A 116 -0.88 -12.90 -7.04
C GLN A 116 -0.14 -12.05 -8.08
N TRP A 117 0.96 -12.57 -8.65
CA TRP A 117 1.68 -11.90 -9.73
C TRP A 117 0.80 -11.68 -10.97
N GLN A 118 0.05 -12.70 -11.39
CA GLN A 118 -0.88 -12.59 -12.52
C GLN A 118 -2.00 -11.58 -12.25
N SER A 119 -2.57 -11.58 -11.05
CA SER A 119 -3.58 -10.59 -10.67
C SER A 119 -3.03 -9.16 -10.77
N LEU A 120 -1.80 -8.93 -10.31
CA LEU A 120 -1.16 -7.61 -10.42
C LEU A 120 -0.91 -7.19 -11.87
N THR A 121 -0.41 -8.09 -12.73
CA THR A 121 -0.14 -7.76 -14.14
C THR A 121 -1.44 -7.51 -14.92
N CYS A 122 -2.53 -8.24 -14.62
CA CYS A 122 -3.86 -7.96 -15.17
C CYS A 122 -4.39 -6.59 -14.72
N MET A 123 -4.25 -6.23 -13.44
CA MET A 123 -4.61 -4.89 -12.97
C MET A 123 -3.81 -3.79 -13.68
N LEU A 124 -2.50 -3.98 -13.87
CA LEU A 124 -1.67 -3.02 -14.60
C LEU A 124 -2.13 -2.88 -16.06
N HIS A 125 -2.44 -3.98 -16.73
CA HIS A 125 -2.93 -3.98 -18.12
C HIS A 125 -4.29 -3.28 -18.26
N ALA A 126 -5.24 -3.57 -17.36
CA ALA A 126 -6.57 -2.97 -17.40
C ALA A 126 -6.54 -1.45 -17.16
N PHE A 127 -5.67 -0.97 -16.26
CA PHE A 127 -5.57 0.46 -15.95
C PHE A 127 -4.65 1.23 -16.92
N LEU A 128 -3.88 0.53 -17.76
CA LEU A 128 -2.96 1.11 -18.75
C LEU A 128 -3.12 0.42 -20.12
N PRO A 129 -4.31 0.48 -20.74
CA PRO A 129 -4.61 -0.29 -21.96
C PRO A 129 -3.79 0.12 -23.18
N GLN A 130 -3.24 1.34 -23.18
CA GLN A 130 -2.39 1.87 -24.27
C GLN A 130 -0.90 1.63 -24.04
N SER A 131 -0.51 1.09 -22.88
CA SER A 131 0.90 0.82 -22.61
C SER A 131 1.33 -0.47 -23.30
N ASN A 132 2.42 -0.37 -24.07
CA ASN A 132 3.12 -1.56 -24.55
C ASN A 132 3.64 -2.35 -23.35
N TYR A 133 3.59 -3.67 -23.42
CA TYR A 133 4.15 -4.56 -22.41
C TYR A 133 4.85 -5.73 -23.10
N THR A 134 5.76 -6.39 -22.39
CA THR A 134 6.30 -7.68 -22.81
C THR A 134 6.20 -8.68 -21.67
N VAL A 135 5.92 -9.94 -22.03
CA VAL A 135 5.90 -11.06 -21.10
C VAL A 135 6.85 -12.12 -21.61
N HIS A 136 7.83 -12.47 -20.80
CA HIS A 136 8.80 -13.52 -21.09
C HIS A 136 8.67 -14.61 -20.03
N ARG A 137 8.55 -15.87 -20.47
CA ARG A 137 8.50 -17.03 -19.59
C ARG A 137 9.66 -17.95 -19.92
N GLU A 138 10.52 -18.20 -18.93
CA GLU A 138 11.70 -19.04 -19.05
C GLU A 138 11.76 -20.01 -17.86
N GLY A 139 11.46 -21.28 -18.11
CA GLY A 139 11.31 -22.28 -17.05
C GLY A 139 10.30 -21.83 -16.00
N ASN A 140 10.75 -21.70 -14.75
CA ASN A 140 9.92 -21.28 -13.62
C ASN A 140 9.88 -19.75 -13.42
N LEU A 141 10.57 -18.98 -14.26
CA LEU A 141 10.63 -17.53 -14.17
C LEU A 141 9.69 -16.88 -15.19
N SER A 142 8.69 -16.15 -14.70
CA SER A 142 7.83 -15.28 -15.52
C SER A 142 8.18 -13.81 -15.28
N THR A 143 8.51 -13.09 -16.35
CA THR A 143 8.89 -11.67 -16.30
C THR A 143 7.89 -10.83 -17.09
N PHE A 144 7.25 -9.88 -16.41
CA PHE A 144 6.40 -8.85 -17.01
C PHE A 144 7.18 -7.53 -17.02
N TYR A 145 7.35 -6.94 -18.20
CA TYR A 145 8.01 -5.65 -18.37
C TYR A 145 7.03 -4.63 -18.94
N LEU A 146 6.95 -3.49 -18.27
CA LEU A 146 6.16 -2.35 -18.69
C LEU A 146 7.08 -1.13 -18.75
N PRO A 147 7.33 -0.55 -19.95
CA PRO A 147 8.07 0.67 -20.08
C PRO A 147 7.24 1.81 -19.48
N VAL A 148 7.78 2.42 -18.43
CA VAL A 148 7.19 3.63 -17.83
C VAL A 148 7.48 4.79 -18.79
N SER A 149 6.57 5.07 -19.73
CA SER A 149 6.71 6.24 -20.60
C SER A 149 6.56 7.52 -19.77
N CYS A 150 7.22 8.62 -20.17
CA CYS A 150 7.19 9.91 -19.48
C CYS A 150 5.79 10.59 -19.45
N GLN A 151 4.72 9.91 -19.87
CA GLN A 151 3.33 10.41 -19.82
C GLN A 151 2.59 9.99 -18.52
N ILE A 152 3.32 9.53 -17.49
CA ILE A 152 2.84 9.14 -16.15
C ILE A 152 3.25 10.16 -15.09
#